data_AF-A0A7C5NFF6-F1
#
_entry.id   AF-A0A7C5NFF6-F1
#
_cell.length_a   1.000
_cell.length_b   1.000
_cell.length_c   1.000
_cell.angle_alpha   90.00
_cell.angle_beta   90.00
_cell.angle_gamma   90.00
#
_symmetry.space_group_name_H-M   'P 1'
#
loop_
_entity.id
_entity.type
_entity.pdbx_description
1 polymer ?
#
loop_
_entity_poly.entity_id
_entity_poly.type
_entity_poly.pdbx_seq_one_letter_code
_entity_poly.pdbx_strand_id
1 'polypeptide(L)' 'YVEFVAEFVGRLREDIIIERFISESPPNKLIAPKWNGLKNFEVTAKIDKKLIEKDIWQGKYYHN' A
#
# COMPACT_ATOMS: atom_id res chain seq x y z
N TYR A 1 -5.86 0.31 6.70
CA TYR A 1 -4.95 0.98 5.74
C TYR A 1 -4.25 -0.01 4.83
N VAL A 2 -3.42 -0.94 5.34
CA VAL A 2 -2.72 -1.94 4.49
C VAL A 2 -3.68 -2.73 3.59
N GLU A 3 -4.79 -3.22 4.15
CA GLU A 3 -5.81 -3.95 3.38
C GLU A 3 -6.45 -3.10 2.27
N PHE A 4 -6.84 -1.87 2.60
CA PHE A 4 -7.36 -0.92 1.64
C PHE A 4 -6.35 -0.64 0.50
N VAL A 5 -5.07 -0.46 0.84
CA VAL A 5 -4.01 -0.24 -0.17
C VAL A 5 -3.86 -1.48 -1.06
N ALA A 6 -3.85 -2.69 -0.50
CA ALA A 6 -3.77 -3.92 -1.28
C ALA A 6 -4.97 -4.07 -2.24
N GLU A 7 -6.17 -3.76 -1.80
CA GLU A 7 -7.38 -3.78 -2.63
C GLU A 7 -7.40 -2.69 -3.70
N PHE A 8 -6.82 -1.52 -3.39
CA PHE A 8 -6.62 -0.44 -4.35
C PHE A 8 -5.63 -0.86 -5.44
N VAL A 9 -4.48 -1.46 -5.06
CA VAL A 9 -3.49 -1.99 -6.01
C VAL A 9 -4.15 -2.97 -6.98
N GLY A 10 -5.00 -3.88 -6.49
CA GLY A 10 -5.71 -4.83 -7.35
C GLY A 10 -6.62 -4.20 -8.41
N ARG A 11 -7.07 -2.96 -8.22
CA ARG A 11 -7.92 -2.22 -9.17
C ARG A 11 -7.13 -1.26 -10.05
N LEU A 12 -5.87 -1.02 -9.73
CA LEU A 12 -5.01 -0.11 -10.47
C LEU A 12 -4.67 -0.75 -11.82
N ARG A 13 -4.70 0.06 -12.89
CA ARG A 13 -4.35 -0.38 -14.24
C ARG A 13 -2.89 -0.86 -14.29
N GLU A 14 -2.63 -1.88 -15.10
CA GLU A 14 -1.33 -2.57 -15.16
C GLU A 14 -0.17 -1.69 -15.64
N ASP A 15 -0.45 -0.64 -16.41
CA ASP A 15 0.56 0.27 -16.97
C ASP A 15 0.96 1.43 -16.03
N ILE A 16 0.35 1.51 -14.84
CA ILE A 16 0.69 2.52 -13.84
C ILE A 16 1.84 2.01 -12.97
N ILE A 17 2.91 2.80 -12.87
CA ILE A 17 4.03 2.45 -11.98
C ILE A 17 3.81 3.10 -10.62
N ILE A 18 3.77 2.28 -9.56
CA ILE A 18 3.73 2.76 -8.17
C ILE A 18 5.17 3.01 -7.71
N GLU A 19 5.56 4.28 -7.53
CA GLU A 19 6.91 4.62 -7.07
C GLU A 19 7.11 4.36 -5.57
N ARG A 20 6.12 4.71 -4.73
CA ARG A 20 6.15 4.58 -3.26
C ARG A 20 4.74 4.43 -2.69
N PHE A 21 4.57 3.59 -1.67
CA PHE A 21 3.29 3.43 -0.94
C PHE A 21 3.09 4.42 0.20
N ILE A 22 4.19 4.92 0.77
CA ILE A 22 4.18 5.78 1.94
C ILE A 22 5.29 6.83 1.83
N SER A 23 5.02 8.00 2.38
CA SER A 23 6.01 9.05 2.60
C SER A 23 6.24 9.22 4.10
N GLU A 24 7.50 9.37 4.50
CA GLU A 24 7.85 9.69 5.89
C GLU A 24 7.63 11.18 6.14
N SER A 25 6.95 11.52 7.22
CA SER A 25 6.80 12.89 7.70
C SER A 25 6.97 12.92 9.22
N PRO A 26 7.43 14.05 9.80
CA PRO A 26 7.61 14.17 11.24
C PRO A 26 6.33 13.73 11.99
N PRO A 27 6.43 12.88 13.02
CA PRO A 27 5.26 12.28 13.67
C PRO A 27 4.25 13.28 14.21
N ASN A 28 4.74 14.46 14.62
CA ASN A 28 3.95 15.57 15.13
C ASN A 28 3.14 16.33 14.06
N LYS A 29 3.38 16.06 12.77
CA LYS A 29 2.63 16.64 11.64
C LYS A 29 1.72 15.63 10.93
N LEU A 30 1.71 14.37 11.37
CA LEU A 30 0.88 13.32 10.78
C LEU A 30 -0.58 13.45 11.28
N ILE A 31 -1.51 13.67 10.35
CA ILE A 31 -2.95 13.70 10.62
C ILE A 31 -3.48 12.27 10.87
N ALA A 32 -3.04 11.32 10.05
CA ALA A 32 -3.23 9.87 10.19
C ALA A 32 -2.35 9.15 9.15
N PRO A 33 -2.10 7.83 9.25
CA PRO A 33 -2.17 6.94 10.41
C PRO A 33 -0.92 7.06 11.30
N LYS A 34 -1.09 6.81 12.60
CA LYS A 34 0.03 6.75 13.56
C LYS A 34 0.65 5.38 13.50
N TRP A 35 1.68 5.22 12.67
CA TRP A 35 2.38 3.95 12.51
C TRP A 35 3.17 3.49 13.75
N ASN A 36 3.00 4.15 14.91
CA ASN A 36 3.71 3.87 16.17
C ASN A 36 5.23 3.66 15.98
N GLY A 37 5.84 4.40 15.06
CA GLY A 37 7.27 4.29 14.76
C GLY A 37 7.68 3.20 13.78
N LEU A 38 6.74 2.54 13.09
CA LEU A 38 7.09 1.65 11.97
C LEU A 38 7.78 2.46 10.87
N LYS A 39 8.89 1.92 10.38
CA LYS A 39 9.64 2.50 9.26
C LYS A 39 8.92 2.25 7.94
N ASN A 40 9.16 3.09 6.94
CA ASN A 40 8.53 2.97 5.62
C ASN A 40 8.61 1.57 4.98
N PHE A 41 9.74 0.87 5.16
CA PHE A 41 9.91 -0.47 4.60
C PHE A 41 9.00 -1.52 5.27
N GLU A 42 8.68 -1.36 6.57
CA GLU A 42 7.82 -2.30 7.29
C GLU A 42 6.37 -2.19 6.82
N VAL A 43 5.94 -0.99 6.46
CA VAL A 43 4.61 -0.75 5.88
C VAL A 43 4.53 -1.38 4.49
N THR A 44 5.57 -1.21 3.67
CA THR A 44 5.64 -1.81 2.33
C THR A 44 5.62 -3.34 2.41
N ALA A 45 6.45 -3.94 3.27
CA ALA A 45 6.46 -5.39 3.48
C ALA A 45 5.11 -5.95 3.96
N LYS A 46 4.37 -5.18 4.77
CA LYS A 46 3.01 -5.54 5.18
C LYS A 46 2.02 -5.53 4.02
N ILE A 47 2.15 -4.58 3.08
CA ILE A 47 1.34 -4.52 1.86
C ILE A 47 1.66 -5.72 0.98
N ASP A 48 2.94 -6.01 0.73
CA ASP A 48 3.37 -7.14 -0.10
C ASP A 48 2.86 -8.47 0.46
N LYS A 49 3.02 -8.68 1.77
CA LYS A 49 2.49 -9.87 2.44
C LYS A 49 0.98 -9.98 2.28
N LYS A 50 0.26 -8.86 2.36
CA LYS A 50 -1.20 -8.84 2.22
C LYS A 50 -1.65 -9.14 0.79
N LEU A 51 -0.92 -8.66 -0.20
CA LEU A 51 -1.15 -8.97 -1.61
C LEU A 51 -1.03 -10.47 -1.85
N ILE A 52 0.04 -11.11 -1.37
CA ILE A 52 0.24 -12.56 -1.46
C ILE A 52 -0.89 -13.31 -0.72
N GLU A 53 -1.18 -12.94 0.53
CA GLU A 53 -2.21 -13.60 1.35
C GLU A 53 -3.62 -13.55 0.71
N LYS A 54 -3.96 -12.45 0.01
CA LYS A 54 -5.24 -12.28 -0.68
C LYS A 54 -5.21 -12.71 -2.14
N ASP A 55 -4.09 -13.24 -2.63
CA ASP A 55 -3.87 -13.56 -4.04
C ASP A 55 -4.08 -12.35 -4.97
N ILE A 56 -3.75 -11.13 -4.53
CA ILE A 56 -3.95 -9.90 -5.31
C ILE A 56 -2.65 -9.52 -6.02
N TRP A 57 -2.74 -9.19 -7.30
CA TRP A 57 -1.71 -8.48 -8.06
C TRP A 57 -2.31 -7.23 -8.70
N GLN A 58 -1.46 -6.29 -9.11
CA GLN A 58 -1.91 -5.07 -9.77
C GLN A 58 -2.69 -5.41 -11.05
N GLY A 59 -3.86 -4.80 -11.22
CA GLY A 59 -4.73 -5.06 -12.38
C GLY A 59 -5.64 -6.28 -12.25
N LYS A 60 -5.55 -7.07 -11.17
CA LYS A 60 -6.41 -8.26 -10.96
C LYS A 60 -7.91 -8.01 -11.16
N TYR A 61 -8.37 -6.83 -10.76
CA TYR A 61 -9.79 -6.42 -10.82
C TYR A 61 -10.02 -5.26 -11.79
N TYR A 62 -9.05 -4.94 -12.65
CA TYR A 62 -9.20 -3.88 -13.64
C TYR A 62 -10.09 -4.36 -14.79
N HIS A 63 -11.12 -3.59 -15.11
CA HIS A 63 -12.03 -3.83 -16.23
C HIS A 63 -12.04 -2.58 -17.11
N ASN A 64 -11.87 -2.77 -18.42
CA ASN A 64 -11.87 -1.69 -19.43
C ASN A 64 -13.25 -1.05 -19.60
#